data_AF-A0A0P9E5V3-F1
#
_entry.id   AF-A0A0P9E5V3-F1
#
_cell.length_a   1.000
_cell.length_b   1.000
_cell.length_c   1.000
_cell.angle_alpha   90.00
_cell.angle_beta   90.00
_cell.angle_gamma   90.00
#
_symmetry.space_group_name_H-M   'P 1'
#
loop_
_entity.id
_entity.type
_entity.pdbx_description
1 polymer ?
#
loop_
_entity_poly.entity_id
_entity_poly.type
_entity_poly.pdbx_seq_one_letter_code
_entity_poly.pdbx_strand_id
1 'polypeptide(L)' 'MVLISSTVNYGWWAHGDNTDEPITMVKYGMKTMDAIVAATKTGAECIGIQDKVGTIEKGKIADIIGVDGNPLAGHRQP' A
#
# COMPACT_ATOMS: atom_id res chain seq x y z
N MET A 1 -7.61 -2.12 2.09
CA MET A 1 -7.28 -2.56 0.74
C MET A 1 -6.06 -1.75 0.41
N VAL A 2 -4.89 -2.37 0.46
CA VAL A 2 -3.67 -1.69 0.03
C VAL A 2 -3.57 -1.94 -1.47
N LEU A 3 -3.86 -0.91 -2.24
CA LEU A 3 -3.74 -0.92 -3.69
C LEU A 3 -2.28 -0.64 -4.06
N ILE A 4 -1.53 -1.72 -4.04
CA ILE A 4 -0.17 -1.74 -4.54
C ILE A 4 -0.30 -2.08 -6.02
N SER A 5 -0.19 -1.06 -6.88
CA SER A 5 -0.38 -1.19 -8.34
C SER A 5 0.82 -1.87 -9.01
N SER A 6 1.25 -3.01 -8.48
CA SER A 6 2.20 -3.88 -9.15
C SER A 6 1.36 -4.83 -9.96
N THR A 7 1.81 -5.04 -11.17
CA THR A 7 1.33 -6.00 -12.14
C THR A 7 1.52 -7.46 -11.67
N VAL A 8 1.24 -7.79 -10.40
CA VAL A 8 1.38 -9.13 -9.80
C VAL A 8 0.48 -10.20 -10.43
N ASN A 9 -0.21 -9.86 -11.52
CA ASN A 9 -0.97 -10.79 -12.34
C ASN A 9 -0.30 -11.12 -13.69
N TYR A 10 0.98 -10.75 -13.90
CA TYR A 10 1.70 -11.08 -15.14
C TYR A 10 2.59 -12.34 -15.05
N GLY A 11 2.61 -13.04 -13.91
CA GLY A 11 3.29 -14.35 -13.76
C GLY A 11 4.80 -14.30 -13.47
N TRP A 12 5.39 -13.11 -13.33
CA TRP A 12 6.82 -12.92 -13.00
C TRP A 12 7.09 -12.73 -11.50
N TRP A 13 6.05 -12.39 -10.72
CA TRP A 13 6.12 -12.16 -9.28
C TRP A 13 5.14 -13.07 -8.55
N ALA A 14 5.53 -13.56 -7.37
CA ALA A 14 4.63 -14.37 -6.56
C ALA A 14 3.53 -13.49 -5.95
N HIS A 15 2.31 -14.04 -5.89
CA HIS A 15 1.26 -13.42 -5.09
C HIS A 15 1.73 -13.34 -3.63
N GLY A 16 1.78 -12.13 -3.09
CA GLY A 16 2.31 -11.86 -1.75
C GLY A 16 3.49 -10.89 -1.72
N ASP A 17 4.17 -10.68 -2.85
CA ASP A 17 5.31 -9.74 -2.94
C ASP A 17 4.90 -8.29 -3.17
N ASN A 18 3.61 -7.97 -3.04
CA ASN A 18 3.09 -6.62 -3.25
C ASN A 18 3.80 -5.59 -2.34
N THR A 19 4.33 -6.00 -1.17
CA THR A 19 5.06 -5.10 -0.27
C THR A 19 6.36 -4.54 -0.86
N ASP A 20 6.93 -5.16 -1.90
CA ASP A 20 8.22 -4.74 -2.45
C ASP A 20 8.13 -3.46 -3.29
N GLU A 21 6.95 -3.15 -3.83
CA GLU A 21 6.74 -1.96 -4.66
C GLU A 21 6.84 -0.64 -3.86
N PRO A 22 6.14 -0.43 -2.72
CA PRO A 22 6.32 0.78 -1.92
C PRO A 22 7.74 0.91 -1.37
N ILE A 23 8.42 -0.20 -1.06
CA ILE A 23 9.83 -0.19 -0.67
C ILE A 23 10.71 0.30 -1.83
N THR A 24 10.41 -0.15 -3.04
CA THR A 24 11.11 0.28 -4.25
C THR A 24 10.87 1.76 -4.54
N MET A 25 9.64 2.26 -4.39
CA MET A 25 9.33 3.68 -4.49
C MET A 25 10.17 4.52 -3.51
N VAL A 26 10.32 4.05 -2.26
CA VAL A 26 11.18 4.70 -1.27
C VAL A 26 12.65 4.67 -1.68
N LYS A 27 13.14 3.54 -2.18
CA LYS A 27 14.52 3.42 -2.72
C LYS A 27 14.79 4.40 -3.86
N TYR A 28 13.80 4.70 -4.70
CA TYR A 28 13.92 5.67 -5.79
C TYR A 28 13.66 7.13 -5.37
N GLY A 29 13.49 7.41 -4.07
CA GLY A 29 13.45 8.77 -3.52
C GLY A 29 12.07 9.27 -3.07
N MET A 30 11.03 8.43 -3.11
CA MET A 30 9.74 8.76 -2.51
C MET A 30 9.84 8.72 -0.97
N LYS A 31 9.13 9.59 -0.26
CA LYS A 31 9.05 9.48 1.21
C LYS A 31 8.21 8.26 1.59
N THR A 32 8.58 7.58 2.67
CA THR A 32 7.84 6.39 3.12
C THR A 32 6.35 6.66 3.36
N MET A 33 6.01 7.82 3.91
CA MET A 33 4.61 8.19 4.12
C MET A 33 3.86 8.37 2.80
N ASP A 34 4.50 8.97 1.79
CA ASP A 34 3.89 9.18 0.48
C ASP A 34 3.64 7.84 -0.23
N ALA A 35 4.54 6.87 -0.06
CA ALA A 35 4.35 5.51 -0.58
C ALA A 35 3.17 4.79 0.09
N ILE A 36 2.95 4.98 1.40
CA ILE A 36 1.79 4.43 2.12
C ILE A 36 0.49 5.09 1.65
N VAL A 37 0.49 6.41 1.46
CA VAL A 37 -0.68 7.15 0.96
C VAL A 37 -1.01 6.74 -0.46
N ALA A 38 -0.01 6.59 -1.32
CA ALA A 38 -0.16 6.09 -2.68
C ALA A 38 -0.83 4.72 -2.69
N ALA A 39 -0.37 3.83 -1.81
CA ALA A 39 -0.87 2.46 -1.70
C ALA A 39 -2.23 2.33 -0.99
N THR A 40 -2.79 3.40 -0.40
CA THR A 40 -4.05 3.34 0.36
C THR A 40 -5.09 4.30 -0.21
N LYS A 41 -4.97 5.59 0.12
CA LYS A 41 -5.90 6.64 -0.29
C LYS A 41 -5.91 6.81 -1.81
N THR A 42 -4.74 7.02 -2.42
CA THR A 42 -4.64 7.27 -3.86
C THR A 42 -5.06 6.05 -4.65
N GLY A 43 -4.69 4.84 -4.21
CA GLY A 43 -5.19 3.60 -4.79
C GLY A 43 -6.72 3.53 -4.79
N ALA A 44 -7.36 3.77 -3.65
CA ALA A 44 -8.83 3.76 -3.56
C ALA A 44 -9.50 4.82 -4.43
N GLU A 45 -8.88 6.00 -4.59
CA GLU A 45 -9.30 7.04 -5.53
C GLU A 45 -9.17 6.59 -6.99
N CYS A 46 -8.06 5.94 -7.36
CA CYS A 46 -7.80 5.48 -8.72
C CYS A 46 -8.84 4.46 -9.22
N ILE A 47 -9.39 3.63 -8.33
CA ILE A 47 -10.41 2.64 -8.69
C ILE A 47 -11.84 3.06 -8.30
N GLY A 48 -12.03 4.29 -7.82
CA GLY A 48 -13.35 4.87 -7.55
C GLY A 48 -14.09 4.30 -6.34
N ILE A 49 -13.38 3.79 -5.31
CA ILE A 49 -13.99 3.26 -4.07
C ILE A 49 -13.47 3.97 -2.80
N GLN A 50 -12.97 5.20 -2.95
CA GLN A 50 -12.45 6.03 -1.86
C GLN A 50 -13.46 6.33 -0.76
N ASP A 51 -14.75 6.21 -1.05
CA ASP A 51 -15.87 6.32 -0.11
C ASP A 51 -16.00 5.10 0.81
N LYS A 52 -15.44 3.95 0.42
CA LYS A 52 -15.54 2.68 1.14
C LYS A 52 -14.24 2.27 1.82
N VAL A 53 -13.08 2.53 1.20
CA VAL A 53 -11.76 2.09 1.70
C VAL A 53 -10.68 3.14 1.41
N GLY A 54 -9.46 2.90 1.90
CA GLY A 54 -8.28 3.73 1.59
C GLY A 54 -7.88 4.71 2.69
N THR A 55 -8.75 5.01 3.66
CA THR A 55 -8.42 5.78 4.87
C THR A 55 -9.15 5.23 6.09
N ILE A 56 -8.62 5.52 7.28
CA ILE A 56 -9.25 5.14 8.56
C ILE A 56 -10.20 6.26 8.97
N GLU A 57 -11.45 6.17 8.53
CA GLU A 57 -12.52 7.14 8.80
C GLU A 57 -13.83 6.44 9.19
N LYS A 58 -14.64 7.09 10.01
CA LYS A 58 -15.93 6.56 10.45
C LYS A 58 -16.87 6.38 9.24
N GLY A 59 -17.46 5.19 9.11
CA GLY A 59 -18.37 4.86 8.01
C GLY A 59 -17.72 4.14 6.83
N LYS A 60 -16.38 4.04 6.81
CA LYS A 60 -15.65 3.20 5.86
C LYS A 60 -15.53 1.75 6.34
N ILE A 61 -15.27 0.83 5.42
CA ILE A 61 -15.06 -0.58 5.71
C ILE A 61 -13.79 -0.72 6.56
N ALA A 62 -13.85 -1.56 7.60
CA ALA A 62 -12.73 -1.83 8.50
C ALA A 62 -11.69 -2.73 7.82
N ASP A 63 -10.92 -2.13 6.92
CA ASP A 63 -9.88 -2.79 6.15
C ASP A 63 -8.50 -2.25 6.60
N ILE A 64 -7.96 -2.93 7.62
CA ILE A 64 -6.81 -2.49 8.41
C ILE A 64 -5.76 -3.60 8.40
N ILE A 65 -4.49 -3.22 8.24
CA ILE A 65 -3.34 -4.14 8.33
C ILE A 65 -2.49 -3.72 9.53
N GLY A 66 -2.22 -4.69 10.42
CA GLY A 66 -1.22 -4.56 11.46
C GLY A 66 0.13 -5.04 10.95
N VAL A 67 1.18 -4.28 11.22
CA VAL A 67 2.56 -4.70 11.01
C VAL A 67 3.28 -4.63 12.34
N ASP A 68 4.19 -5.57 12.58
CA ASP A 68 5.16 -5.39 13.66
C ASP A 68 6.08 -4.21 13.31
N GLY A 69 6.66 -3.55 14.31
CA GLY A 69 7.60 -2.44 14.12
C GLY A 69 7.03 -1.16 13.49
N ASN A 70 7.92 -0.34 12.90
CA ASN A 70 7.56 0.97 12.34
C ASN A 70 7.51 0.94 10.80
N PRO A 71 6.31 1.06 10.18
CA PRO A 71 6.18 1.04 8.71
C PRO A 71 6.84 2.24 8.02
N LEU A 72 7.13 3.33 8.75
CA LEU A 72 7.80 4.51 8.19
C LEU A 72 9.30 4.30 7.97
N ALA A 73 9.86 3.17 8.44
CA ALA A 73 11.26 2.86 8.28
C ALA A 73 11.67 2.49 6.83
N GLY A 74 10.70 2.28 5.93
CA GLY A 74 10.95 2.19 4.49
C GLY A 74 11.65 0.92 4.01
N HIS A 75 11.64 -0.15 4.80
CA HIS A 75 12.22 -1.44 4.46
C HIS A 75 11.30 -2.59 4.85
N ARG A 76 11.49 -3.76 4.21
CA ARG A 76 10.76 -4.99 4.54
C ARG A 76 11.17 -5.44 5.93
N GLN A 77 10.19 -5.67 6.79
CA GLN A 77 10.42 -6.26 8.10
C GLN A 77 10.52 -7.79 7.96
N PRO A 78 11.37 -8.45 8.78
CA PRO A 78 11.60 -9.89 8.71
C PRO A 78 10.36 -10.72 9.04
#